data_AF-A0A2R6P5X2-F1
#
_entry.id   AF-A0A2R6P5X2-F1
#
_cell.length_a   1.000
_cell.length_b   1.000
_cell.length_c   1.000
_cell.angle_alpha   90.00
_cell.angle_beta   90.00
_cell.angle_gamma   90.00
#
_symmetry.space_group_name_H-M   'P 1'
#
loop_
_entity.id
_entity.type
_entity.pdbx_description
1 polymer ?
#
loop_
_entity_poly.entity_id
_entity_poly.type
_entity_poly.pdbx_seq_one_letter_code
_entity_poly.pdbx_strand_id
1 'polypeptide(L)'
;MAYSFPEEVLEYVFSFINYNKDRNAVSLVCKSWFEIERWCRRRIFVGNCYAVSPRIVIRRFPELRSVELKGKPHFADYNLVPEGWGGHVYPWIAAMTRAYPCLEEIRLKRMVVTDETLELVARSFRNFKVLVMASCEGFTTDGLAAIAANCK
;
A
#
# COMPACT_ATOMS: atom_id res chain seq x y z
N MET A 1 -32.47 -1.19 23.36
CA MET A 1 -31.70 -2.27 22.71
C MET A 1 -31.05 -1.69 21.48
N ALA A 2 -29.72 -1.62 21.43
CA ALA A 2 -29.04 -1.24 20.20
C ALA A 2 -29.14 -2.44 19.25
N TYR A 3 -29.94 -2.30 18.19
CA TYR A 3 -29.98 -3.28 17.11
C TYR A 3 -28.62 -3.21 16.38
N SER A 4 -27.65 -3.97 16.87
CA SER A 4 -26.38 -4.16 16.16
C SER A 4 -26.61 -5.22 15.09
N PHE A 5 -26.34 -4.87 13.83
CA PHE A 5 -26.23 -5.86 12.77
C PHE A 5 -25.14 -6.89 13.12
N PRO A 6 -25.25 -8.15 12.64
CA PRO A 6 -24.15 -9.11 12.67
C PRO A 6 -22.90 -8.55 11.98
N GLU A 7 -21.71 -9.03 12.37
CA GLU A 7 -20.44 -8.51 11.83
C GLU A 7 -20.34 -8.73 10.32
N GLU A 8 -20.87 -9.83 9.80
CA GLU A 8 -20.89 -10.17 8.37
C GLU A 8 -21.73 -9.16 7.57
N VAL A 9 -22.83 -8.67 8.16
CA VAL A 9 -23.67 -7.65 7.53
C VAL A 9 -22.95 -6.31 7.51
N LEU A 10 -22.25 -5.94 8.58
CA LEU A 10 -21.44 -4.72 8.60
C LEU A 10 -20.25 -4.80 7.63
N GLU A 11 -19.59 -5.95 7.53
CA GLU A 11 -18.53 -6.17 6.55
C GLU A 11 -19.06 -5.99 5.12
N TYR A 12 -20.21 -6.59 4.82
CA TYR A 12 -20.87 -6.43 3.52
C TYR A 12 -21.24 -4.97 3.25
N VAL A 13 -21.81 -4.26 4.24
CA VAL A 13 -22.10 -2.82 4.12
C VAL A 13 -20.81 -2.02 3.86
N PHE A 14 -19.73 -2.31 4.57
CA PHE A 14 -18.44 -1.61 4.40
C PHE A 14 -17.82 -1.88 3.02
N SER A 15 -18.14 -3.01 2.38
CA SER A 15 -17.68 -3.31 1.01
C SER A 15 -18.17 -2.29 -0.03
N PHE A 16 -19.28 -1.61 0.24
CA PHE A 16 -19.80 -0.53 -0.61
C PHE A 16 -19.15 0.83 -0.34
N ILE A 17 -18.39 0.97 0.76
CA ILE A 17 -17.74 2.22 1.15
C ILE A 17 -16.31 2.23 0.57
N ASN A 18 -16.14 2.95 -0.54
CA ASN A 18 -14.89 2.96 -1.29
C ASN A 18 -13.95 4.13 -0.96
N TYR A 19 -14.48 5.23 -0.42
CA TYR A 19 -13.67 6.42 -0.11
C TYR A 19 -12.91 6.25 1.21
N ASN A 20 -11.61 6.60 1.18
CA ASN A 20 -10.76 6.55 2.38
C ASN A 20 -11.29 7.39 3.54
N LYS A 21 -11.87 8.58 3.25
CA LYS A 21 -12.41 9.49 4.28
C LYS A 21 -13.58 8.86 5.03
N ASP A 22 -14.50 8.22 4.31
CA ASP A 22 -15.67 7.58 4.91
C ASP A 22 -15.27 6.35 5.72
N ARG A 23 -14.38 5.51 5.18
CA ARG A 23 -13.82 4.37 5.93
C ARG A 23 -13.09 4.81 7.21
N ASN A 24 -12.40 5.96 7.18
CA ASN A 24 -11.78 6.52 8.38
C ASN A 24 -12.84 6.92 9.42
N ALA A 25 -13.93 7.57 8.99
CA ALA A 25 -15.03 7.95 9.88
C ALA A 25 -15.74 6.71 10.48
N VAL A 26 -16.04 5.71 9.65
CA VAL A 26 -16.60 4.41 10.07
C VAL A 26 -15.75 3.77 11.17
N SER A 27 -14.42 3.78 11.01
CA SER A 27 -13.50 3.17 11.96
C SER A 27 -13.45 3.85 13.34
N LEU A 28 -14.08 5.02 13.51
CA LEU A 28 -14.10 5.80 14.74
C LEU A 28 -15.44 5.74 15.48
N VAL A 29 -16.45 5.07 14.93
CA VAL A 29 -17.79 4.98 15.54
C VAL A 29 -17.74 4.21 16.86
N CYS A 30 -17.14 3.02 16.85
CA CYS A 30 -16.95 2.19 18.04
C CYS A 30 -15.86 1.14 17.82
N LYS A 31 -15.50 0.39 18.87
CA LYS A 31 -14.49 -0.68 18.80
C LYS A 31 -14.85 -1.80 17.82
N SER A 32 -16.14 -2.19 17.74
CA SER A 32 -16.58 -3.23 16.80
C SER A 32 -16.41 -2.78 15.35
N TRP A 33 -16.84 -1.55 15.02
CA TRP A 33 -16.68 -1.00 13.67
C TRP A 33 -15.22 -0.82 13.30
N PHE A 34 -14.38 -0.40 14.25
CA PHE A 34 -12.93 -0.34 14.09
C PHE A 34 -12.34 -1.70 13.70
N GLU A 35 -12.73 -2.77 14.41
CA GLU A 35 -12.21 -4.12 14.15
C GLU A 35 -12.69 -4.65 12.78
N ILE A 36 -13.98 -4.53 12.46
CA ILE A 36 -14.49 -5.00 11.16
C ILE A 36 -13.85 -4.21 10.01
N GLU A 37 -13.78 -2.87 10.13
CA GLU A 37 -13.21 -1.99 9.11
C GLU A 37 -11.74 -2.32 8.82
N ARG A 38 -10.96 -2.61 9.86
CA ARG A 38 -9.53 -2.89 9.69
C ARG A 38 -9.26 -4.22 8.99
N TRP A 39 -10.15 -5.21 9.17
CA TRP A 39 -10.07 -6.51 8.50
C TRP A 39 -10.62 -6.47 7.07
N CYS A 40 -11.59 -5.61 6.77
CA CYS A 40 -12.16 -5.55 5.42
C CYS A 40 -11.62 -4.41 4.55
N ARG A 41 -10.73 -3.54 5.06
CA ARG A 41 -10.07 -2.52 4.23
C ARG A 41 -9.07 -3.17 3.28
N ARG A 42 -9.32 -3.01 1.98
CA ARG A 42 -8.47 -3.58 0.91
C ARG A 42 -7.50 -2.59 0.27
N ARG A 43 -7.75 -1.29 0.41
CA ARG A 43 -6.93 -0.24 -0.22
C ARG A 43 -6.54 0.84 0.79
N ILE A 44 -5.29 1.30 0.72
CA ILE A 44 -4.81 2.44 1.51
C ILE A 44 -4.01 3.42 0.65
N PHE A 45 -3.95 4.66 1.14
CA PHE A 45 -3.12 5.72 0.60
C PHE A 45 -2.24 6.30 1.71
N VAL A 46 -0.93 6.30 1.49
CA VAL A 46 0.07 6.92 2.36
C VAL A 46 0.72 8.05 1.57
N GLY A 47 0.22 9.27 1.76
CA GLY A 47 0.69 10.47 1.05
C GLY A 47 2.08 10.96 1.43
N ASN A 48 2.68 10.38 2.47
CA ASN A 48 4.06 10.59 2.88
C ASN A 48 4.57 9.28 3.52
N CYS A 49 5.48 8.59 2.85
CA CYS A 49 6.01 7.28 3.29
C CYS A 49 6.75 7.33 4.63
N TYR A 50 7.08 8.52 5.15
CA TYR A 50 7.69 8.73 6.47
C TYR A 50 6.67 9.05 7.57
N ALA A 51 5.40 9.28 7.24
CA ALA A 51 4.37 9.59 8.22
C ALA A 51 3.95 8.37 9.06
N VAL A 52 4.21 7.15 8.58
CA VAL A 52 3.86 5.90 9.26
C VAL A 52 4.82 4.80 8.84
N SER A 53 5.15 3.89 9.76
CA SER A 53 5.99 2.74 9.44
C SER A 53 5.18 1.62 8.77
N PRO A 54 5.82 0.79 7.92
CA PRO A 54 5.16 -0.37 7.31
C PRO A 54 4.53 -1.30 8.35
N ARG A 55 5.20 -1.48 9.50
CA ARG A 55 4.73 -2.35 10.59
C ARG A 55 3.42 -1.87 11.22
N ILE A 56 3.24 -0.55 11.36
CA ILE A 56 1.98 0.02 11.87
C ILE A 56 0.86 -0.23 10.87
N VAL A 57 1.12 -0.03 9.58
CA VAL A 57 0.16 -0.29 8.50
C VAL A 57 -0.25 -1.76 8.48
N ILE A 58 0.72 -2.68 8.54
CA ILE A 58 0.50 -4.13 8.55
C ILE A 58 -0.35 -4.57 9.73
N ARG A 59 -0.03 -4.09 10.94
CA ARG A 59 -0.82 -4.40 12.12
C ARG A 59 -2.24 -3.86 12.00
N ARG A 60 -2.38 -2.65 11.45
CA ARG A 60 -3.69 -2.01 11.32
C ARG A 60 -4.53 -2.73 10.28
N PHE A 61 -4.05 -2.92 9.07
CA PHE A 61 -4.81 -3.47 7.94
C PHE A 61 -4.20 -4.81 7.47
N PRO A 62 -4.62 -5.96 8.01
CA PRO A 62 -3.96 -7.24 7.73
C PRO A 62 -4.27 -7.79 6.32
N GLU A 63 -5.34 -7.29 5.71
CA GLU A 63 -6.00 -7.87 4.54
C GLU A 63 -5.89 -6.98 3.29
N LEU A 64 -4.85 -6.14 3.24
CA LEU A 64 -4.61 -5.20 2.14
C LEU A 64 -4.34 -5.93 0.81
N ARG A 65 -4.89 -5.35 -0.26
CA ARG A 65 -4.69 -5.77 -1.65
C ARG A 65 -4.10 -4.66 -2.52
N SER A 66 -4.23 -3.40 -2.12
CA SER A 66 -3.72 -2.25 -2.88
C SER A 66 -3.10 -1.22 -1.94
N VAL A 67 -1.91 -0.74 -2.30
CA VAL A 67 -1.22 0.32 -1.57
C VAL A 67 -0.73 1.41 -2.53
N GLU A 68 -1.02 2.66 -2.18
CA GLU A 68 -0.40 3.83 -2.80
C GLU A 68 0.53 4.54 -1.81
N LEU A 69 1.79 4.74 -2.20
CA LEU A 69 2.82 5.42 -1.41
C LEU A 69 3.37 6.63 -2.18
N LYS A 70 3.58 7.74 -1.46
CA LYS A 70 4.31 8.90 -1.98
C LYS A 70 5.55 9.19 -1.14
N GLY A 71 6.67 9.46 -1.82
CA GLY A 71 7.97 9.69 -1.20
C GLY A 71 8.34 11.16 -1.15
N LYS A 72 9.22 11.57 -2.06
CA LYS A 72 9.76 12.94 -2.13
C LYS A 72 8.65 13.98 -2.27
N PRO A 73 8.84 15.19 -1.70
CA PRO A 73 7.88 16.27 -1.85
C PRO A 73 7.76 16.73 -3.31
N HIS A 74 6.75 17.54 -3.59
CA HIS A 74 6.49 18.05 -4.94
C HIS A 74 7.66 18.79 -5.59
N PHE A 75 8.50 19.43 -4.78
CA PHE A 75 9.68 20.16 -5.23
C PHE A 75 10.76 19.28 -5.89
N ALA A 76 10.69 17.95 -5.74
CA ALA A 76 11.58 17.03 -6.45
C ALA A 76 11.45 17.13 -7.98
N ASP A 77 10.24 17.43 -8.48
CA ASP A 77 9.99 17.59 -9.92
C ASP A 77 10.69 18.83 -10.51
N TYR A 78 11.19 19.73 -9.65
CA TYR A 78 11.87 20.97 -10.02
C TYR A 78 13.35 20.96 -9.61
N ASN A 79 13.94 19.79 -9.34
CA ASN A 79 15.34 19.64 -8.91
C ASN A 79 15.69 20.41 -7.61
N LEU A 80 14.70 20.67 -6.75
CA LEU A 80 14.88 21.38 -5.47
C LEU A 80 15.01 20.43 -4.27
N VAL A 81 15.09 19.12 -4.53
CA VAL A 81 15.29 18.09 -3.52
C VAL A 81 16.62 17.41 -3.81
N PRO A 82 17.58 17.38 -2.87
CA PRO A 82 18.89 16.77 -3.09
C PRO A 82 18.81 15.29 -3.49
N GLU A 83 19.83 14.84 -4.22
CA GLU A 83 20.07 13.40 -4.38
C GLU A 83 20.28 12.74 -3.02
N GLY A 84 19.83 11.49 -2.87
CA GLY A 84 19.93 10.76 -1.61
C GLY A 84 18.99 11.26 -0.50
N TRP A 85 18.06 12.19 -0.77
CA TRP A 85 17.10 12.68 0.23
C TRP A 85 16.29 11.56 0.91
N GLY A 86 15.99 10.49 0.18
CA GLY A 86 15.22 9.35 0.65
C GLY A 86 14.03 9.01 -0.24
N GLY A 87 12.99 8.43 0.35
CA GLY A 87 11.84 7.86 -0.35
C GLY A 87 12.06 6.40 -0.78
N HIS A 88 12.92 5.66 -0.09
CA HIS A 88 13.20 4.25 -0.41
C HIS A 88 11.97 3.37 -0.14
N VAL A 89 11.51 2.65 -1.15
CA VAL A 89 10.36 1.75 -1.02
C VAL A 89 10.74 0.36 -0.48
N TYR A 90 12.02 -0.03 -0.53
CA TYR A 90 12.46 -1.38 -0.12
C TYR A 90 11.97 -1.80 1.28
N PRO A 91 12.05 -0.97 2.35
CA PRO A 91 11.54 -1.35 3.67
C PRO A 91 10.03 -1.62 3.69
N TRP A 92 9.27 -0.96 2.81
CA TRP A 92 7.84 -1.21 2.65
C TRP A 92 7.62 -2.57 2.01
N ILE A 93 8.26 -2.84 0.87
CA ILE A 93 8.12 -4.12 0.17
C ILE A 93 8.57 -5.28 1.06
N ALA A 94 9.75 -5.20 1.67
CA ALA A 94 10.29 -6.24 2.54
C ALA A 94 9.37 -6.57 3.72
N ALA A 95 8.67 -5.58 4.30
CA ALA A 95 7.68 -5.83 5.33
C ALA A 95 6.39 -6.46 4.78
N MET A 96 5.97 -6.03 3.59
CA MET A 96 4.73 -6.49 2.94
C MET A 96 4.83 -7.90 2.37
N THR A 97 6.01 -8.36 1.92
CA THR A 97 6.16 -9.71 1.34
C THR A 97 5.71 -10.83 2.29
N ARG A 98 5.95 -10.65 3.59
CA ARG A 98 5.54 -11.60 4.63
C ARG A 98 4.10 -11.40 5.09
N ALA A 99 3.60 -10.18 5.02
CA ALA A 99 2.30 -9.81 5.57
C ALA A 99 1.15 -9.97 4.55
N TYR A 100 1.42 -9.74 3.27
CA TYR A 100 0.40 -9.63 2.23
C TYR A 100 0.72 -10.53 1.02
N PRO A 101 0.63 -11.86 1.18
CA PRO A 101 0.82 -12.79 0.06
C PRO A 101 -0.18 -12.57 -1.10
N CYS A 102 -1.32 -11.92 -0.79
CA CYS A 102 -2.40 -11.59 -1.72
C CYS A 102 -2.39 -10.13 -2.20
N LEU A 103 -1.28 -9.39 -2.05
CA LEU A 103 -1.17 -8.03 -2.57
C LEU A 103 -1.28 -8.02 -4.10
N GLU A 104 -2.12 -7.14 -4.64
CA GLU A 104 -2.44 -7.11 -6.07
C GLU A 104 -1.97 -5.82 -6.75
N GLU A 105 -1.95 -4.69 -6.02
CA GLU A 105 -1.63 -3.38 -6.60
C GLU A 105 -0.60 -2.62 -5.74
N ILE A 106 0.45 -2.11 -6.39
CA ILE A 106 1.42 -1.19 -5.80
C ILE A 106 1.48 0.06 -6.68
N ARG A 107 1.22 1.22 -6.09
CA ARG A 107 1.30 2.53 -6.75
C ARG A 107 2.31 3.40 -6.01
N LEU A 108 3.35 3.82 -6.70
CA LEU A 108 4.44 4.59 -6.14
C LEU A 108 4.52 5.93 -6.86
N LYS A 109 4.68 7.01 -6.10
CA LYS A 109 4.96 8.34 -6.65
C LYS A 109 6.17 8.97 -5.97
N ARG A 110 7.15 9.40 -6.76
CA ARG A 110 8.38 10.04 -6.26
C ARG A 110 9.10 9.21 -5.21
N MET A 111 9.25 7.91 -5.47
CA MET A 111 9.95 6.96 -4.61
C MET A 111 11.26 6.52 -5.27
N VAL A 112 12.24 6.13 -4.46
CA VAL A 112 13.42 5.39 -4.90
C VAL A 112 13.09 3.91 -4.90
N VAL A 113 13.21 3.29 -6.07
CA VAL A 113 12.91 1.88 -6.36
C VAL A 113 14.16 1.27 -6.97
N THR A 114 14.66 0.16 -6.43
CA THR A 114 15.83 -0.54 -6.97
C THR A 114 15.44 -1.81 -7.73
N ASP A 115 16.34 -2.34 -8.56
CA ASP A 115 16.11 -3.63 -9.23
C ASP A 115 15.87 -4.76 -8.23
N GLU A 116 16.61 -4.79 -7.12
CA GLU A 116 16.37 -5.71 -5.99
C GLU A 116 14.93 -5.61 -5.46
N THR A 117 14.40 -4.38 -5.35
CA THR A 117 13.02 -4.18 -4.92
C THR A 117 12.04 -4.79 -5.93
N LEU A 118 12.25 -4.57 -7.22
CA LEU A 118 11.38 -5.09 -8.28
C LEU A 118 11.44 -6.62 -8.36
N GLU A 119 12.62 -7.22 -8.23
CA GLU A 119 12.77 -8.67 -8.13
C GLU A 119 12.02 -9.25 -6.92
N LEU A 120 12.12 -8.58 -5.77
CA LEU A 120 11.41 -9.00 -4.57
C LEU A 120 9.89 -8.93 -4.75
N VAL A 121 9.38 -7.86 -5.37
CA VAL A 121 7.95 -7.74 -5.75
C VAL A 121 7.56 -8.90 -6.65
N ALA A 122 8.34 -9.14 -7.71
CA ALA A 122 8.05 -10.12 -8.75
C ALA A 122 7.96 -11.55 -8.22
N ARG A 123 8.78 -11.89 -7.21
CA ARG A 123 8.83 -13.24 -6.62
C ARG A 123 7.84 -13.43 -5.46
N SER A 124 7.44 -12.37 -4.78
CA SER A 124 6.68 -12.48 -3.52
C SER A 124 5.17 -12.45 -3.70
N PHE A 125 4.67 -11.66 -4.65
CA PHE A 125 3.24 -11.40 -4.79
C PHE A 125 2.65 -12.18 -5.98
N ARG A 126 2.08 -13.36 -5.70
CA ARG A 126 1.59 -14.28 -6.75
C ARG A 126 0.39 -13.76 -7.54
N ASN A 127 -0.42 -12.88 -6.94
CA ASN A 127 -1.61 -12.30 -7.56
C ASN A 127 -1.40 -10.84 -7.96
N PHE A 128 -0.15 -10.45 -8.22
CA PHE A 128 0.20 -9.07 -8.52
C PHE A 128 -0.27 -8.68 -9.93
N LYS A 129 -1.00 -7.57 -10.03
CA LYS A 129 -1.71 -7.14 -11.25
C LYS A 129 -1.35 -5.73 -11.69
N VAL A 130 -1.12 -4.83 -10.74
CA VAL A 130 -0.94 -3.40 -11.05
C VAL A 130 0.32 -2.87 -10.39
N LEU A 131 1.27 -2.45 -11.23
CA LEU A 131 2.42 -1.65 -10.84
C LEU A 131 2.33 -0.28 -11.49
N VAL A 132 2.31 0.78 -10.69
CA VAL A 132 2.44 2.16 -11.17
C VAL A 132 3.64 2.79 -10.52
N MET A 133 4.57 3.31 -11.33
CA MET A 133 5.75 4.04 -10.88
C MET A 133 5.74 5.42 -11.52
N ALA A 134 5.26 6.43 -10.79
CA ALA A 134 5.13 7.80 -11.28
C ALA A 134 6.26 8.67 -10.74
N SER A 135 7.15 9.14 -11.63
CA SER A 135 8.34 9.93 -11.26
C SER A 135 9.22 9.20 -10.22
N CYS A 136 9.36 7.89 -10.36
CA CYS A 136 10.27 7.08 -9.54
C CYS A 136 11.66 7.00 -10.18
N GLU A 137 12.68 6.70 -9.37
CA GLU A 137 14.08 6.59 -9.80
C GLU A 137 14.78 5.39 -9.14
N GLY A 138 15.95 5.01 -9.65
CA GLY A 138 16.86 4.04 -9.00
C GLY A 138 16.81 2.61 -9.56
N PHE A 139 15.96 2.33 -10.54
CA PHE A 139 15.83 1.02 -11.19
C PHE A 139 16.32 1.09 -12.63
N THR A 140 16.61 -0.07 -13.20
CA THR A 140 17.05 -0.25 -14.59
C THR A 140 16.08 -1.13 -15.36
N THR A 141 16.42 -1.44 -16.60
CA THR A 141 15.67 -2.39 -17.42
C THR A 141 15.65 -3.80 -16.87
N ASP A 142 16.63 -4.17 -16.03
CA ASP A 142 16.75 -5.52 -15.46
C ASP A 142 15.64 -5.77 -14.43
N GLY A 143 15.33 -4.79 -13.58
CA GLY A 143 14.21 -4.88 -12.65
C GLY A 143 12.86 -4.96 -13.39
N LEU A 144 12.70 -4.27 -14.52
CA LEU A 144 11.52 -4.39 -15.36
C LEU A 144 11.40 -5.78 -16.00
N ALA A 145 12.51 -6.34 -16.47
CA ALA A 145 12.57 -7.69 -17.01
C ALA A 145 12.15 -8.74 -15.95
N ALA A 146 12.57 -8.55 -14.69
CA ALA A 146 12.16 -9.42 -13.59
C ALA A 146 10.64 -9.40 -13.35
N ILE A 147 9.99 -8.23 -13.39
CA ILE A 147 8.54 -8.10 -13.28
C ILE A 147 7.85 -8.80 -14.46
N ALA A 148 8.27 -8.52 -15.69
CA ALA A 148 7.68 -9.11 -16.89
C ALA A 148 7.81 -10.65 -16.94
N ALA A 149 8.90 -11.19 -16.39
CA ALA A 149 9.13 -12.64 -16.36
C ALA A 149 8.26 -13.38 -15.33
N ASN A 150 7.98 -12.76 -14.17
CA ASN A 150 7.40 -13.46 -13.01
C ASN A 150 5.96 -13.04 -12.67
N CYS A 151 5.49 -11.86 -13.10
CA CYS A 151 4.11 -11.40 -12.87
C CYS A 151 3.26 -11.66 -14.11
N LYS A 152 2.70 -12.88 -14.23
CA LYS A 152 1.86 -13.32 -15.36
C LYS A 152 0.38 -13.33 -15.00
#